data_AF-A0A6M0IV43-F1
#
_entry.id   AF-A0A6M0IV43-F1
#
_cell.length_a   1.000
_cell.length_b   1.000
_cell.length_c   1.000
_cell.angle_alpha   90.00
_cell.angle_beta   90.00
_cell.angle_gamma   90.00
#
_symmetry.space_group_name_H-M   'P 1'
#
loop_
_entity.id
_entity.type
_entity.pdbx_description
1 polymer ?
#
loop_
_entity_poly.entity_id
_entity_poly.type
_entity_poly.pdbx_seq_one_letter_code
_entity_poly.pdbx_strand_id
1 'polypeptide(L)'
;MPSLNLAIARLLNTGTDNFAIWVVKAPYPSGYVLRDCVWPVELNQVWQEWQQMFAGHSRLDISPNSTSQKSNQFSIDWISLPSGQTTGPYTSRLMQYLGMNLWRWVFDGQILGSLERSRGIAMGQHTRLRFRLEIRDPDLIALPWEIMQREPGQSAMSLSQDLLFSRTSSEVDPLPYLRTDQALSILLVLGHDEKLQLEQEAAILQQSLVDTPVGGNSQRYAPCIVNKLIQPTPQELIQELETKAYNVFFYAGHGLPGADGGLLFLRPDMPLNGIELAQVLTRTGVKLALFNACWGAQPAAINHQAIPASSLAEVLIRHGVPAVLGMRDEIADHESHSFIQAFTEALRSHKPIDEAVSLARQELLTLYKFNQPAWTLPVLYLHPDFNGELIKNLDEGITELPDTAIPDIGSPLPTASLRSLTPKGKTWLLRYGVTRIGRTKDNDIVIAEPSVSKRHAEIFCRNTLTDATLVRTYYLQDFSTYGTTWFLGPNGWQQILREEVPLKSGMQLKFGSARGETWEFIIEDS
;
A
#
# COMPACT_ATOMS: atom_id res chain seq x y z
N MET A 1 -9.76 -8.26 -1.02
CA MET A 1 -10.27 -7.14 -0.20
C MET A 1 -10.72 -5.98 -1.10
N PRO A 2 -11.95 -5.45 -0.94
CA PRO A 2 -12.43 -4.23 -1.60
C PRO A 2 -11.49 -3.05 -1.39
N SER A 3 -11.33 -2.21 -2.42
CA SER A 3 -10.44 -1.06 -2.39
C SER A 3 -11.10 0.17 -3.01
N LEU A 4 -11.00 1.30 -2.31
CA LEU A 4 -11.40 2.63 -2.76
C LEU A 4 -10.17 3.52 -2.81
N ASN A 5 -9.87 4.07 -3.98
CA ASN A 5 -8.77 5.01 -4.16
C ASN A 5 -9.32 6.37 -4.55
N LEU A 6 -8.87 7.42 -3.87
CA LEU A 6 -9.30 8.79 -4.07
C LEU A 6 -8.08 9.66 -4.37
N ALA A 7 -8.18 10.49 -5.41
CA ALA A 7 -7.14 11.43 -5.80
C ALA A 7 -7.58 12.87 -5.51
N ILE A 8 -6.63 13.70 -5.06
CA ILE A 8 -6.78 15.14 -4.82
C ILE A 8 -5.75 15.87 -5.68
N ALA A 9 -6.20 16.83 -6.49
CA ALA A 9 -5.31 17.66 -7.30
C ALA A 9 -5.81 19.11 -7.39
N ARG A 10 -4.87 20.06 -7.49
CA ARG A 10 -5.18 21.47 -7.72
C ARG A 10 -5.55 21.73 -9.17
N LEU A 11 -6.57 22.56 -9.39
CA LEU A 11 -7.03 23.00 -10.70
C LEU A 11 -6.24 24.24 -11.13
N LEU A 12 -5.22 24.04 -11.98
CA LEU A 12 -4.24 25.07 -12.35
C LEU A 12 -4.83 26.30 -13.06
N ASN A 13 -5.97 26.16 -13.75
CA ASN A 13 -6.54 27.21 -14.60
C ASN A 13 -7.69 28.01 -13.97
N THR A 14 -8.14 27.65 -12.76
CA THR A 14 -9.36 28.23 -12.14
C THR A 14 -9.07 29.10 -10.91
N GLY A 15 -7.79 29.29 -10.56
CA GLY A 15 -7.34 30.00 -9.36
C GLY A 15 -6.62 29.05 -8.40
N THR A 16 -5.86 29.59 -7.46
CA THR A 16 -4.96 28.82 -6.60
C THR A 16 -5.66 27.92 -5.60
N ASP A 17 -6.87 28.25 -5.19
CA ASP A 17 -7.55 27.56 -4.09
C ASP A 17 -8.56 26.51 -4.60
N ASN A 18 -8.57 26.24 -5.90
CA ASN A 18 -9.51 25.31 -6.51
C ASN A 18 -8.87 23.94 -6.68
N PHE A 19 -9.59 22.91 -6.29
CA PHE A 19 -9.15 21.52 -6.31
C PHE A 19 -10.24 20.64 -6.93
N ALA A 20 -9.82 19.51 -7.46
CA ALA A 20 -10.70 18.41 -7.80
C ALA A 20 -10.38 17.21 -6.92
N ILE A 21 -11.43 16.57 -6.44
CA ILE A 21 -11.37 15.32 -5.69
C ILE A 21 -12.16 14.28 -6.47
N TRP A 22 -11.57 13.14 -6.77
CA TRP A 22 -12.27 12.10 -7.53
C TRP A 22 -11.84 10.69 -7.13
N VAL A 23 -12.74 9.75 -7.38
CA VAL A 23 -12.52 8.32 -7.15
C VAL A 23 -11.86 7.72 -8.38
N VAL A 24 -10.63 7.24 -8.22
CA VAL A 24 -9.86 6.59 -9.30
C VAL A 24 -10.03 5.07 -9.34
N LYS A 25 -10.44 4.48 -8.22
CA LYS A 25 -10.76 3.04 -8.10
C LYS A 25 -11.85 2.85 -7.07
N ALA A 26 -12.85 2.01 -7.37
CA ALA A 26 -13.91 1.63 -6.45
C ALA A 26 -14.16 0.11 -6.55
N PRO A 27 -14.74 -0.53 -5.52
CA PRO A 27 -15.02 -1.96 -5.54
C PRO A 27 -16.30 -2.34 -6.32
N TYR A 28 -16.88 -1.41 -7.07
CA TYR A 28 -18.09 -1.61 -7.86
C TYR A 28 -18.01 -0.87 -9.20
N PRO A 29 -18.69 -1.35 -10.25
CA PRO A 29 -18.78 -0.66 -11.54
C PRO A 29 -19.37 0.74 -11.39
N SER A 30 -18.91 1.71 -12.18
CA SER A 30 -19.41 3.10 -12.18
C SER A 30 -19.16 3.89 -10.88
N GLY A 31 -18.17 3.49 -10.07
CA GLY A 31 -17.76 4.25 -8.88
C GLY A 31 -16.92 5.50 -9.15
N TYR A 32 -16.63 5.79 -10.42
CA TYR A 32 -15.92 7.01 -10.83
C TYR A 32 -16.82 8.22 -10.60
N VAL A 33 -16.46 9.03 -9.62
CA VAL A 33 -17.14 10.30 -9.29
C VAL A 33 -16.07 11.37 -9.14
N LEU A 34 -16.40 12.60 -9.55
CA LEU A 34 -15.52 13.76 -9.46
C LEU A 34 -16.29 14.92 -8.84
N ARG A 35 -15.61 15.68 -7.98
CA ARG A 35 -16.12 16.86 -7.32
C ARG A 35 -15.05 17.95 -7.35
N ASP A 36 -15.40 19.09 -7.91
CA ASP A 36 -14.61 20.31 -7.75
C ASP A 36 -14.94 20.95 -6.39
N CYS A 37 -13.92 21.47 -5.72
CA CYS A 37 -14.04 22.12 -4.43
C CYS A 37 -13.04 23.26 -4.27
N VAL A 38 -13.31 24.13 -3.31
CA VAL A 38 -12.42 25.23 -2.94
C VAL A 38 -11.77 24.90 -1.60
N TRP A 39 -10.49 25.20 -1.46
CA TRP A 39 -9.77 25.10 -0.21
C TRP A 39 -10.23 26.19 0.76
N PRO A 40 -10.85 25.85 1.91
CA PRO A 40 -11.38 26.82 2.85
C PRO A 40 -10.27 27.62 3.54
N VAL A 41 -10.51 28.91 3.80
CA VAL A 41 -9.59 29.78 4.55
C VAL A 41 -9.36 29.25 5.97
N GLU A 42 -10.39 28.66 6.57
CA GLU A 42 -10.34 28.05 7.89
C GLU A 42 -9.32 26.90 7.93
N LEU A 43 -9.21 26.10 6.86
CA LEU A 43 -8.23 25.01 6.79
C LEU A 43 -6.79 25.55 6.76
N ASN A 44 -6.55 26.68 6.11
CA ASN A 44 -5.23 27.35 6.14
C ASN A 44 -4.86 27.79 7.56
N GLN A 45 -5.78 28.43 8.28
CA GLN A 45 -5.52 28.90 9.64
C GLN A 45 -5.20 27.76 10.60
N VAL A 46 -6.01 26.71 10.58
CA VAL A 46 -5.83 25.53 11.45
C VAL A 46 -4.55 24.78 11.11
N TRP A 47 -4.21 24.69 9.83
CA TRP A 47 -2.94 24.10 9.39
C TRP A 47 -1.74 24.90 9.90
N GLN A 48 -1.77 26.23 9.80
CA GLN A 48 -0.69 27.08 10.32
C GLN A 48 -0.52 26.92 11.84
N GLU A 49 -1.61 26.83 12.60
CA GLU A 49 -1.57 26.52 14.04
C GLU A 49 -0.98 25.13 14.31
N TRP A 50 -1.37 24.14 13.50
CA TRP A 50 -0.84 22.78 13.61
C TRP A 50 0.67 22.74 13.40
N GLN A 51 1.17 23.39 12.35
CA GLN A 51 2.61 23.47 12.06
C GLN A 51 3.41 24.10 13.21
N GLN A 52 2.84 25.10 13.89
CA GLN A 52 3.50 25.76 15.03
C GLN A 52 3.73 24.81 16.22
N MET A 53 2.95 23.73 16.35
CA MET A 53 3.15 22.74 17.43
C MET A 53 4.40 21.89 17.23
N PHE A 54 4.83 21.67 15.98
CA PHE A 54 5.97 20.82 15.63
C PHE A 54 7.22 21.65 15.29
N ALA A 55 7.30 22.88 15.80
CA ALA A 55 8.30 23.88 15.42
C ALA A 55 9.74 23.48 15.78
N GLY A 56 10.31 22.60 14.96
CA GLY A 56 11.73 22.39 14.71
C GLY A 56 12.05 22.43 13.22
N HIS A 57 11.09 22.25 12.30
CA HIS A 57 11.35 22.09 10.86
C HIS A 57 10.34 22.83 9.96
N SER A 58 10.74 23.02 8.69
CA SER A 58 10.31 24.04 7.73
C SER A 58 8.81 24.33 7.62
N ARG A 59 8.46 25.62 7.58
CA ARG A 59 7.09 26.10 7.35
C ARG A 59 6.74 25.97 5.85
N LEU A 60 5.88 25.03 5.49
CA LEU A 60 5.23 25.00 4.18
C LEU A 60 4.03 25.94 4.21
N ASP A 61 4.06 27.00 3.40
CA ASP A 61 2.93 27.93 3.29
C ASP A 61 1.97 27.39 2.22
N ILE A 62 0.81 26.89 2.66
CA ILE A 62 -0.25 26.44 1.74
C ILE A 62 -0.99 27.67 1.14
N SER A 63 -0.74 28.89 1.65
CA SER A 63 -1.35 30.13 1.15
C SER A 63 -0.54 30.76 0.01
N PRO A 64 -1.16 31.16 -1.10
CA PRO A 64 -0.52 32.02 -2.08
C PRO A 64 -0.76 33.50 -1.71
N ASN A 65 0.31 34.24 -1.41
CA ASN A 65 0.35 35.71 -1.30
C ASN A 65 -0.75 36.37 -0.44
N SER A 66 -0.64 36.29 0.88
CA SER A 66 -1.28 37.27 1.76
C SER A 66 -0.34 38.47 1.98
N THR A 67 -0.52 39.54 1.20
CA THR A 67 -0.22 40.89 1.72
C THR A 67 -1.00 41.06 3.02
N SER A 68 -0.26 41.25 4.11
CA SER A 68 -0.74 41.60 5.46
C SER A 68 -2.04 42.42 5.42
N GLN A 69 -3.18 41.73 5.48
CA GLN A 69 -4.45 42.34 5.83
C GLN A 69 -4.83 41.77 7.19
N LYS A 70 -4.59 42.60 8.22
CA LYS A 70 -5.24 42.47 9.52
C LYS A 70 -6.73 42.29 9.29
N SER A 71 -7.24 41.07 9.40
CA SER A 71 -8.67 40.82 9.42
C SER A 71 -9.00 40.01 10.68
N ASN A 72 -9.69 40.71 11.56
CA ASN A 72 -10.54 40.27 12.66
C ASN A 72 -10.30 38.86 13.22
N GLN A 73 -9.62 38.81 14.36
CA GLN A 73 -9.79 37.78 15.39
C GLN A 73 -11.28 37.59 15.67
N PHE A 74 -11.89 36.51 15.20
CA PHE A 74 -13.19 36.06 15.72
C PHE A 74 -13.25 34.53 15.88
N SER A 75 -13.62 34.17 17.11
CA SER A 75 -14.05 32.88 17.66
C SER A 75 -13.08 31.69 17.60
N ILE A 76 -11.84 31.93 18.03
CA ILE A 76 -10.94 30.94 18.67
C ILE A 76 -11.38 30.70 20.14
N ASP A 77 -12.68 30.83 20.47
CA ASP A 77 -13.15 30.66 21.86
C ASP A 77 -13.24 29.18 22.28
N TRP A 78 -13.26 28.25 21.33
CA TRP A 78 -13.26 26.80 21.61
C TRP A 78 -11.85 26.22 21.83
N ILE A 79 -10.82 26.94 21.36
CA ILE A 79 -9.41 26.51 21.35
C ILE A 79 -8.59 27.27 22.41
N SER A 80 -9.10 28.37 22.97
CA SER A 80 -8.36 29.19 23.95
C SER A 80 -8.35 28.62 25.38
N LEU A 81 -7.16 28.64 26.00
CA LEU A 81 -6.94 28.37 27.43
C LEU A 81 -7.10 29.66 28.25
N PRO A 82 -7.76 29.63 29.43
CA PRO A 82 -7.44 30.56 30.50
C PRO A 82 -6.00 30.30 30.95
N SER A 83 -5.21 31.35 31.13
CA SER A 83 -3.80 31.29 31.53
C SER A 83 -3.58 30.31 32.70
N GLY A 84 -2.86 29.21 32.46
CA GLY A 84 -2.36 28.33 33.53
C GLY A 84 -2.70 26.83 33.46
N GLN A 85 -3.22 26.29 32.36
CA GLN A 85 -3.46 24.83 32.21
C GLN A 85 -2.53 24.16 31.17
N THR A 86 -2.39 22.84 31.31
CA THR A 86 -1.43 21.95 30.61
C THR A 86 -1.60 21.95 29.08
N THR A 87 -0.55 21.60 28.33
CA THR A 87 -0.50 21.64 26.85
C THR A 87 -1.34 20.55 26.16
N GLY A 88 -1.61 19.42 26.82
CA GLY A 88 -2.30 18.27 26.21
C GLY A 88 -3.75 18.49 25.73
N PRO A 89 -4.63 19.18 26.47
CA PRO A 89 -6.00 19.48 26.04
C PRO A 89 -6.08 20.37 24.79
N TYR A 90 -5.06 21.20 24.54
CA TYR A 90 -5.00 22.06 23.37
C TYR A 90 -4.65 21.27 22.11
N THR A 91 -3.56 20.50 22.14
CA THR A 91 -3.09 19.68 21.01
C THR A 91 -4.15 18.71 20.52
N SER A 92 -4.86 18.05 21.45
CA SER A 92 -5.95 17.13 21.11
C SER A 92 -7.13 17.82 20.42
N ARG A 93 -7.54 19.00 20.89
CA ARG A 93 -8.62 19.78 20.26
C ARG A 93 -8.22 20.27 18.88
N LEU A 94 -6.99 20.77 18.72
CA LEU A 94 -6.49 21.24 17.44
C LEU A 94 -6.40 20.09 16.43
N MET A 95 -5.92 18.92 16.85
CA MET A 95 -5.93 17.70 16.04
C MET A 95 -7.34 17.33 15.59
N GLN A 96 -8.29 17.21 16.52
CA GLN A 96 -9.68 16.87 16.18
C GLN A 96 -10.29 17.91 15.24
N TYR A 97 -10.04 19.19 15.49
CA TYR A 97 -10.56 20.27 14.67
C TYR A 97 -9.99 20.21 13.24
N LEU A 98 -8.67 20.04 13.08
CA LEU A 98 -8.05 19.85 11.77
C LEU A 98 -8.61 18.60 11.07
N GLY A 99 -8.67 17.47 11.77
CA GLY A 99 -9.19 16.21 11.25
C GLY A 99 -10.64 16.32 10.75
N MET A 100 -11.50 17.03 11.47
CA MET A 100 -12.89 17.29 11.06
C MET A 100 -12.99 18.21 9.84
N ASN A 101 -12.16 19.25 9.78
CA ASN A 101 -12.16 20.17 8.64
C ASN A 101 -11.63 19.46 7.37
N LEU A 102 -10.58 18.66 7.48
CA LEU A 102 -10.08 17.82 6.38
C LEU A 102 -11.15 16.82 5.92
N TRP A 103 -11.81 16.14 6.85
CA TRP A 103 -12.90 15.21 6.52
C TRP A 103 -14.02 15.90 5.74
N ARG A 104 -14.53 17.03 6.25
CA ARG A 104 -15.64 17.78 5.61
C ARG A 104 -15.27 18.28 4.22
N TRP A 105 -14.01 18.65 4.03
CA TRP A 105 -13.52 19.11 2.74
C TRP A 105 -13.45 17.98 1.70
N VAL A 106 -12.94 16.81 2.10
CA VAL A 106 -12.78 15.63 1.23
C VAL A 106 -14.11 14.93 0.96
N PHE A 107 -14.85 14.59 2.02
CA PHE A 107 -16.00 13.71 1.95
C PHE A 107 -17.31 14.49 1.93
N ASP A 108 -17.62 15.02 0.76
CA ASP A 108 -18.88 15.73 0.49
C ASP A 108 -19.57 15.19 -0.77
N GLY A 109 -20.90 15.28 -0.79
CA GLY A 109 -21.75 14.83 -1.89
C GLY A 109 -21.44 13.41 -2.37
N GLN A 110 -21.14 13.28 -3.67
CA GLN A 110 -20.89 11.98 -4.31
C GLN A 110 -19.64 11.27 -3.79
N ILE A 111 -18.64 12.01 -3.31
CA ILE A 111 -17.41 11.44 -2.77
C ILE A 111 -17.71 10.69 -1.47
N LEU A 112 -18.48 11.31 -0.55
CA LEU A 112 -18.96 10.64 0.65
C LEU A 112 -19.83 9.42 0.32
N GLY A 113 -20.74 9.56 -0.65
CA GLY A 113 -21.56 8.44 -1.12
C GLY A 113 -20.74 7.25 -1.62
N SER A 114 -19.63 7.52 -2.32
CA SER A 114 -18.69 6.48 -2.77
C SER A 114 -17.96 5.80 -1.62
N LEU A 115 -17.55 6.53 -0.59
CA LEU A 115 -16.96 5.96 0.63
C LEU A 115 -17.95 5.02 1.33
N GLU A 116 -19.16 5.50 1.62
CA GLU A 116 -20.15 4.73 2.38
C GLU A 116 -20.60 3.48 1.62
N ARG A 117 -20.80 3.58 0.29
CA ARG A 117 -21.10 2.40 -0.53
C ARG A 117 -19.97 1.38 -0.50
N SER A 118 -18.72 1.84 -0.62
CA SER A 118 -17.55 0.97 -0.59
C SER A 118 -17.39 0.29 0.77
N ARG A 119 -17.64 1.00 1.87
CA ARG A 119 -17.68 0.45 3.23
C ARG A 119 -18.80 -0.59 3.37
N GLY A 120 -19.99 -0.30 2.87
CA GLY A 120 -21.12 -1.24 2.87
C GLY A 120 -20.80 -2.55 2.13
N ILE A 121 -20.11 -2.48 0.99
CA ILE A 121 -19.65 -3.66 0.25
C ILE A 121 -18.64 -4.47 1.06
N ALA A 122 -17.64 -3.81 1.66
CA ALA A 122 -16.65 -4.48 2.49
C ALA A 122 -17.29 -5.16 3.71
N MET A 123 -18.19 -4.46 4.39
CA MET A 123 -18.96 -4.99 5.52
C MET A 123 -19.81 -6.21 5.11
N GLY A 124 -20.47 -6.15 3.96
CA GLY A 124 -21.23 -7.29 3.41
C GLY A 124 -20.36 -8.48 3.01
N GLN A 125 -19.07 -8.27 2.77
CA GLN A 125 -18.08 -9.32 2.51
C GLN A 125 -17.32 -9.75 3.79
N HIS A 126 -17.74 -9.28 4.97
CA HIS A 126 -17.07 -9.55 6.25
C HIS A 126 -15.56 -9.23 6.22
N THR A 127 -15.19 -8.16 5.51
CA THR A 127 -13.81 -7.69 5.38
C THR A 127 -13.74 -6.18 5.59
N ARG A 128 -12.54 -5.62 5.58
CA ARG A 128 -12.31 -4.17 5.70
C ARG A 128 -12.23 -3.50 4.34
N LEU A 129 -12.52 -2.21 4.28
CA LEU A 129 -12.26 -1.43 3.09
C LEU A 129 -10.80 -0.98 3.06
N ARG A 130 -10.07 -1.28 1.99
CA ARG A 130 -8.76 -0.62 1.76
C ARG A 130 -8.97 0.75 1.15
N PHE A 131 -8.70 1.80 1.90
CA PHE A 131 -8.75 3.18 1.42
C PHE A 131 -7.35 3.69 1.08
N ARG A 132 -7.19 4.21 -0.14
CA ARG A 132 -5.92 4.80 -0.60
C ARG A 132 -6.11 6.23 -1.02
N LEU A 133 -5.32 7.11 -0.43
CA LEU A 133 -5.33 8.53 -0.75
C LEU A 133 -4.15 8.88 -1.65
N GLU A 134 -4.43 9.40 -2.83
CA GLU A 134 -3.44 9.95 -3.76
C GLU A 134 -3.49 11.48 -3.68
N ILE A 135 -2.36 12.08 -3.30
CA ILE A 135 -2.22 13.54 -3.19
C ILE A 135 -1.31 13.97 -4.32
N ARG A 136 -1.84 14.72 -5.29
CA ARG A 136 -1.09 15.17 -6.47
C ARG A 136 -0.55 16.58 -6.34
N ASP A 137 -1.12 17.36 -5.42
CA ASP A 137 -0.61 18.69 -5.11
C ASP A 137 0.51 18.59 -4.05
N PRO A 138 1.74 19.04 -4.36
CA PRO A 138 2.88 18.91 -3.45
C PRO A 138 2.68 19.62 -2.11
N ASP A 139 2.00 20.77 -2.10
CA ASP A 139 1.81 21.57 -0.88
C ASP A 139 0.87 20.86 0.11
N LEU A 140 0.04 19.95 -0.38
CA LEU A 140 -0.88 19.15 0.41
C LEU A 140 -0.25 17.88 0.99
N ILE A 141 0.98 17.51 0.60
CA ILE A 141 1.63 16.28 1.08
C ILE A 141 1.90 16.34 2.59
N ALA A 142 2.28 17.49 3.12
CA ALA A 142 2.64 17.65 4.53
C ALA A 142 1.45 17.54 5.50
N LEU A 143 0.21 17.66 5.00
CA LEU A 143 -0.97 17.57 5.85
C LEU A 143 -1.11 16.18 6.48
N PRO A 144 -1.57 16.08 7.73
CA PRO A 144 -1.77 14.82 8.44
C PRO A 144 -3.08 14.14 8.00
N TRP A 145 -3.21 13.70 6.74
CA TRP A 145 -4.45 13.09 6.24
C TRP A 145 -4.97 11.91 7.08
N GLU A 146 -4.08 11.24 7.80
CA GLU A 146 -4.35 10.17 8.75
C GLU A 146 -5.36 10.57 9.84
N ILE A 147 -5.37 11.84 10.26
CA ILE A 147 -6.23 12.33 11.35
C ILE A 147 -7.66 12.69 10.91
N MET A 148 -8.01 12.51 9.63
CA MET A 148 -9.36 12.79 9.13
C MET A 148 -10.43 12.09 9.98
N GLN A 149 -11.39 12.85 10.48
CA GLN A 149 -12.40 12.38 11.42
C GLN A 149 -13.77 12.95 11.07
N ARG A 150 -14.80 12.09 11.02
CA ARG A 150 -16.14 12.50 10.58
C ARG A 150 -16.83 13.46 11.55
N GLU A 151 -16.90 13.07 12.81
CA GLU A 151 -17.66 13.75 13.87
C GLU A 151 -16.88 13.71 15.19
N PRO A 152 -17.13 14.67 16.10
CA PRO A 152 -16.56 14.63 17.45
C PRO A 152 -16.83 13.29 18.13
N GLY A 153 -15.81 12.74 18.78
CA GLY A 153 -15.91 11.45 19.51
C GLY A 153 -15.83 10.18 18.65
N GLN A 154 -15.82 10.28 17.31
CA GLN A 154 -15.50 9.15 16.44
C GLN A 154 -13.98 8.99 16.25
N SER A 155 -13.51 7.77 15.99
CA SER A 155 -12.09 7.53 15.68
C SER A 155 -11.70 8.18 14.36
N ALA A 156 -10.44 8.63 14.25
CA ALA A 156 -9.86 9.03 12.98
C ALA A 156 -9.89 7.86 11.98
N MET A 157 -9.96 8.17 10.69
CA MET A 157 -10.07 7.19 9.62
C MET A 157 -8.92 6.19 9.65
N SER A 158 -7.70 6.62 9.98
CA SER A 158 -6.53 5.75 10.05
C SER A 158 -6.48 4.81 11.26
N LEU A 159 -7.45 4.93 12.17
CA LEU A 159 -7.62 4.10 13.36
C LEU A 159 -8.88 3.23 13.27
N SER A 160 -9.64 3.34 12.17
CA SER A 160 -10.91 2.64 11.97
C SER A 160 -10.73 1.12 12.00
N GLN A 161 -11.68 0.41 12.61
CA GLN A 161 -11.71 -1.07 12.55
C GLN A 161 -12.27 -1.61 11.25
N ASP A 162 -12.94 -0.76 10.45
CA ASP A 162 -13.66 -1.17 9.24
C ASP A 162 -12.86 -0.84 7.96
N LEU A 163 -11.74 -0.12 8.10
CA LEU A 163 -10.98 0.45 7.00
C LEU A 163 -9.47 0.40 7.28
N LEU A 164 -8.68 0.14 6.23
CA LEU A 164 -7.23 0.24 6.24
C LEU A 164 -6.79 1.44 5.40
N PHE A 165 -6.05 2.37 6.01
CA PHE A 165 -5.66 3.64 5.39
C PHE A 165 -4.20 3.60 4.93
N SER A 166 -3.95 4.01 3.69
CA SER A 166 -2.60 4.28 3.17
C SER A 166 -2.63 5.44 2.18
N ARG A 167 -1.49 6.09 1.98
CA ARG A 167 -1.26 6.97 0.84
C ARG A 167 -0.80 6.15 -0.36
N THR A 168 -0.94 6.69 -1.57
CA THR A 168 -0.53 6.03 -2.81
C THR A 168 -0.17 7.06 -3.89
N SER A 169 0.40 6.60 -5.00
CA SER A 169 0.65 7.40 -6.20
C SER A 169 0.24 6.59 -7.43
N SER A 170 -0.33 7.24 -8.44
CA SER A 170 -0.55 6.61 -9.75
C SER A 170 0.64 6.75 -10.69
N GLU A 171 1.54 7.69 -10.42
CA GLU A 171 2.79 7.90 -11.16
C GLU A 171 3.88 7.01 -10.55
N VAL A 172 3.92 5.73 -10.90
CA VAL A 172 4.84 4.77 -10.32
C VAL A 172 5.41 3.83 -11.39
N ASP A 173 6.68 3.45 -11.21
CA ASP A 173 7.28 2.33 -11.93
C ASP A 173 6.57 1.03 -11.53
N PRO A 174 6.40 0.08 -12.48
CA PRO A 174 5.72 -1.17 -12.19
C PRO A 174 6.49 -1.99 -11.15
N LEU A 175 5.75 -2.72 -10.31
CA LEU A 175 6.37 -3.62 -9.35
C LEU A 175 7.20 -4.71 -10.04
N PRO A 176 8.41 -5.01 -9.52
CA PRO A 176 9.14 -6.20 -9.94
C PRO A 176 8.40 -7.47 -9.46
N TYR A 177 8.88 -8.64 -9.90
CA TYR A 177 8.41 -9.89 -9.34
C TYR A 177 8.71 -9.94 -7.84
N LEU A 178 7.65 -10.04 -7.02
CA LEU A 178 7.76 -10.14 -5.57
C LEU A 178 7.78 -11.62 -5.19
N ARG A 179 8.90 -12.07 -4.63
CA ARG A 179 9.02 -13.45 -4.13
C ARG A 179 8.04 -13.72 -2.99
N THR A 180 7.70 -14.97 -2.76
CA THR A 180 6.97 -15.38 -1.56
C THR A 180 7.95 -15.55 -0.40
N ASP A 181 7.69 -14.90 0.73
CA ASP A 181 8.49 -15.04 1.94
C ASP A 181 7.65 -15.67 3.07
N GLN A 182 8.28 -16.51 3.88
CA GLN A 182 7.66 -17.15 5.05
C GLN A 182 8.17 -16.57 6.38
N ALA A 183 9.18 -15.71 6.31
CA ALA A 183 9.81 -15.08 7.46
C ALA A 183 9.97 -13.59 7.21
N LEU A 184 10.04 -12.83 8.30
CA LEU A 184 10.38 -11.43 8.28
C LEU A 184 11.91 -11.31 8.35
N SER A 185 12.54 -10.91 7.24
CA SER A 185 13.99 -10.75 7.14
C SER A 185 14.33 -9.28 7.01
N ILE A 186 14.83 -8.69 8.09
CA ILE A 186 15.04 -7.25 8.25
C ILE A 186 16.54 -6.95 8.18
N LEU A 187 16.91 -6.02 7.29
CA LEU A 187 18.19 -5.33 7.39
C LEU A 187 17.98 -4.02 8.16
N LEU A 188 18.50 -3.96 9.39
CA LEU A 188 18.51 -2.78 10.24
C LEU A 188 19.77 -1.97 10.00
N VAL A 189 19.63 -0.75 9.51
CA VAL A 189 20.72 0.18 9.25
C VAL A 189 20.61 1.35 10.19
N LEU A 190 21.63 1.54 11.03
CA LEU A 190 21.78 2.73 11.85
C LEU A 190 22.74 3.66 11.12
N GLY A 191 22.24 4.79 10.66
CA GLY A 191 23.04 5.82 10.00
C GLY A 191 23.81 6.69 10.99
N HIS A 192 24.22 7.85 10.50
CA HIS A 192 24.79 8.88 11.34
C HIS A 192 23.73 9.46 12.28
N ASP A 193 24.06 9.40 13.58
CA ASP A 193 23.37 10.11 14.66
C ASP A 193 24.45 10.85 15.48
N GLU A 194 24.12 12.03 15.99
CA GLU A 194 24.97 12.77 16.94
C GLU A 194 25.03 12.09 18.31
N LYS A 195 24.08 11.20 18.61
CA LYS A 195 24.06 10.37 19.83
C LYS A 195 25.15 9.29 19.78
N LEU A 196 25.95 9.23 20.84
CA LEU A 196 27.13 8.34 20.95
C LEU A 196 26.81 6.87 21.29
N GLN A 197 25.56 6.42 21.22
CA GLN A 197 25.11 5.10 21.75
C GLN A 197 24.38 4.24 20.71
N LEU A 198 24.79 4.32 19.44
CA LEU A 198 24.20 3.58 18.33
C LEU A 198 24.15 2.07 18.56
N GLU A 199 25.17 1.48 19.20
CA GLU A 199 25.18 0.05 19.52
C GLU A 199 24.07 -0.35 20.50
N GLN A 200 23.79 0.52 21.48
CA GLN A 200 22.72 0.28 22.46
C GLN A 200 21.36 0.45 21.81
N GLU A 201 21.19 1.50 20.99
CA GLU A 201 19.98 1.71 20.21
C GLU A 201 19.72 0.53 19.26
N ALA A 202 20.75 0.04 18.56
CA ALA A 202 20.66 -1.12 17.69
C ALA A 202 20.23 -2.38 18.46
N ALA A 203 20.72 -2.56 19.69
CA ALA A 203 20.32 -3.68 20.53
C ALA A 203 18.85 -3.58 20.97
N ILE A 204 18.41 -2.38 21.37
CA ILE A 204 17.01 -2.12 21.76
C ILE A 204 16.09 -2.34 20.56
N LEU A 205 16.38 -1.76 19.41
CA LEU A 205 15.60 -1.93 18.18
C LEU A 205 15.55 -3.39 17.74
N GLN A 206 16.70 -4.09 17.74
CA GLN A 206 16.75 -5.50 17.43
C GLN A 206 15.89 -6.33 18.39
N GLN A 207 15.90 -6.00 19.68
CA GLN A 207 15.04 -6.66 20.67
C GLN A 207 13.55 -6.38 20.39
N SER A 208 13.16 -5.12 20.16
CA SER A 208 11.78 -4.74 19.83
C SER A 208 11.25 -5.41 18.56
N LEU A 209 12.12 -5.73 17.59
CA LEU A 209 11.76 -6.43 16.35
C LEU A 209 11.53 -7.94 16.54
N VAL A 210 12.19 -8.55 17.54
CA VAL A 210 12.17 -10.00 17.77
C VAL A 210 11.30 -10.39 18.97
N ASP A 211 11.01 -9.44 19.86
CA ASP A 211 10.18 -9.66 21.05
C ASP A 211 8.82 -10.25 20.68
N THR A 212 8.42 -11.24 21.48
CA THR A 212 7.10 -11.89 21.39
C THR A 212 6.44 -11.73 22.76
N PRO A 213 5.17 -11.30 22.86
CA PRO A 213 4.54 -11.11 24.16
C PRO A 213 4.54 -12.39 25.00
N VAL A 214 4.77 -12.24 26.31
CA VAL A 214 4.75 -13.33 27.28
C VAL A 214 3.33 -13.90 27.35
N GLY A 215 3.13 -15.11 26.80
CA GLY A 215 1.85 -15.82 26.82
C GLY A 215 1.24 -16.12 25.44
N GLY A 216 1.86 -15.67 24.34
CA GLY A 216 1.46 -16.04 22.98
C GLY A 216 1.99 -17.42 22.57
N ASN A 217 1.16 -18.27 21.97
CA ASN A 217 1.63 -19.51 21.34
C ASN A 217 2.61 -19.17 20.21
N SER A 218 3.89 -19.52 20.38
CA SER A 218 4.97 -19.26 19.41
C SER A 218 4.71 -19.82 18.00
N GLN A 219 3.73 -20.70 17.84
CA GLN A 219 3.34 -21.30 16.56
C GLN A 219 2.53 -20.37 15.65
N ARG A 220 2.05 -19.20 16.12
CA ARG A 220 1.27 -18.25 15.30
C ARG A 220 2.06 -17.10 14.68
N TYR A 221 3.31 -16.91 15.11
CA TYR A 221 4.15 -15.82 14.62
C TYR A 221 5.19 -16.36 13.63
N ALA A 222 5.33 -15.69 12.49
CA ALA A 222 6.39 -15.99 11.56
C ALA A 222 7.79 -15.73 12.19
N PRO A 223 8.82 -16.50 11.77
CA PRO A 223 10.20 -16.22 12.14
C PRO A 223 10.60 -14.79 11.76
N CYS A 224 11.39 -14.15 12.63
CA CYS A 224 11.94 -12.82 12.39
C CYS A 224 13.46 -12.89 12.51
N ILE A 225 14.16 -12.50 11.44
CA ILE A 225 15.62 -12.48 11.35
C ILE A 225 16.02 -11.02 11.15
N VAL A 226 16.91 -10.52 12.00
CA VAL A 226 17.40 -9.15 11.95
C VAL A 226 18.92 -9.18 11.81
N ASN A 227 19.43 -8.66 10.69
CA ASN A 227 20.84 -8.33 10.54
C ASN A 227 21.00 -6.83 10.69
N LYS A 228 22.12 -6.37 11.27
CA LYS A 228 22.37 -4.95 11.50
C LYS A 228 23.66 -4.46 10.84
N LEU A 229 23.61 -3.24 10.33
CA LEU A 229 24.76 -2.46 9.90
C LEU A 229 24.76 -1.13 10.67
N ILE A 230 25.86 -0.85 11.37
CA ILE A 230 26.04 0.41 12.10
C ILE A 230 26.99 1.28 11.28
N GLN A 231 26.49 2.43 10.86
CA GLN A 231 27.16 3.39 10.01
C GLN A 231 27.90 2.74 8.83
N PRO A 232 27.23 1.93 7.98
CA PRO A 232 27.90 1.30 6.85
C PRO A 232 28.37 2.36 5.83
N THR A 233 29.38 2.03 5.04
CA THR A 233 29.62 2.74 3.78
C THR A 233 28.51 2.40 2.78
N PRO A 234 28.26 3.24 1.75
CA PRO A 234 27.32 2.89 0.68
C PRO A 234 27.65 1.54 0.01
N GLN A 235 28.94 1.23 -0.15
CA GLN A 235 29.38 -0.04 -0.72
C GLN A 235 29.02 -1.24 0.17
N GLU A 236 29.26 -1.15 1.48
CA GLU A 236 28.90 -2.20 2.44
C GLU A 236 27.39 -2.43 2.47
N LEU A 237 26.60 -1.34 2.47
CA LEU A 237 25.15 -1.42 2.41
C LEU A 237 24.67 -2.14 1.14
N ILE A 238 25.18 -1.73 -0.02
CA ILE A 238 24.81 -2.32 -1.30
C ILE A 238 25.21 -3.80 -1.31
N GLN A 239 26.42 -4.14 -0.88
CA GLN A 239 26.89 -5.52 -0.85
C GLN A 239 25.99 -6.43 0.01
N GLU A 240 25.56 -5.94 1.17
CA GLU A 240 24.65 -6.69 2.04
C GLU A 240 23.26 -6.83 1.41
N LEU A 241 22.71 -5.77 0.81
CA LEU A 241 21.41 -5.84 0.11
C LEU A 241 21.46 -6.78 -1.11
N GLU A 242 22.59 -6.85 -1.84
CA GLU A 242 22.77 -7.74 -3.00
C GLU A 242 22.82 -9.23 -2.65
N THR A 243 22.93 -9.59 -1.36
CA THR A 243 22.66 -10.97 -0.90
C THR A 243 21.22 -11.39 -1.15
N LYS A 244 20.32 -10.40 -1.34
CA LYS A 244 18.87 -10.55 -1.47
C LYS A 244 18.26 -11.27 -0.29
N ALA A 245 18.86 -11.27 0.89
CA ALA A 245 18.33 -11.99 2.05
C ALA A 245 17.10 -11.30 2.68
N TYR A 246 16.84 -10.04 2.35
CA TYR A 246 15.90 -9.18 3.07
C TYR A 246 14.61 -8.90 2.31
N ASN A 247 13.49 -8.87 3.02
CA ASN A 247 12.23 -8.35 2.51
C ASN A 247 11.84 -7.02 3.17
N VAL A 248 12.52 -6.63 4.25
CA VAL A 248 12.40 -5.33 4.92
C VAL A 248 13.76 -4.65 5.00
N PHE A 249 13.78 -3.38 4.60
CA PHE A 249 14.87 -2.46 4.90
C PHE A 249 14.40 -1.49 5.99
N PHE A 250 15.11 -1.45 7.11
CA PHE A 250 14.85 -0.51 8.21
C PHE A 250 16.04 0.45 8.29
N TYR A 251 15.80 1.75 8.15
CA TYR A 251 16.78 2.79 8.45
C TYR A 251 16.38 3.60 9.70
N ALA A 252 17.33 3.81 10.61
CA ALA A 252 17.25 4.75 11.73
C ALA A 252 18.45 5.71 11.66
N GLY A 253 18.21 7.02 11.82
CA GLY A 253 19.26 8.03 11.83
C GLY A 253 18.82 9.34 11.20
N HIS A 254 19.78 10.24 10.96
CA HIS A 254 19.48 11.55 10.38
C HIS A 254 19.33 11.50 8.86
N GLY A 255 18.57 12.46 8.36
CA GLY A 255 18.48 12.78 6.94
C GLY A 255 18.26 14.27 6.73
N LEU A 256 18.34 14.72 5.49
CA LEU A 256 18.01 16.09 5.09
C LEU A 256 17.03 16.06 3.91
N PRO A 257 16.01 16.93 3.88
CA PRO A 257 15.11 17.01 2.74
C PRO A 257 15.84 17.49 1.47
N GLY A 258 15.39 17.03 0.31
CA GLY A 258 15.96 17.38 -1.00
C GLY A 258 15.11 16.84 -2.15
N ALA A 259 15.30 17.37 -3.36
CA ALA A 259 14.45 17.05 -4.51
C ALA A 259 14.42 15.55 -4.86
N ASP A 260 15.53 14.84 -4.66
CA ASP A 260 15.70 13.42 -5.02
C ASP A 260 15.36 12.46 -3.86
N GLY A 261 14.38 12.83 -3.03
CA GLY A 261 13.99 12.06 -1.83
C GLY A 261 14.85 12.39 -0.62
N GLY A 262 15.61 13.48 -0.67
CA GLY A 262 16.53 13.89 0.37
C GLY A 262 17.83 13.08 0.43
N LEU A 263 18.60 13.31 1.48
CA LEU A 263 19.85 12.63 1.78
C LEU A 263 19.72 11.87 3.09
N LEU A 264 20.09 10.59 3.08
CA LEU A 264 20.26 9.75 4.27
C LEU A 264 21.75 9.63 4.55
N PHE A 265 22.18 9.99 5.76
CA PHE A 265 23.59 9.95 6.11
C PHE A 265 23.92 8.59 6.70
N LEU A 266 24.58 7.72 5.93
CA LEU A 266 25.09 6.46 6.49
C LEU A 266 26.29 6.72 7.41
N ARG A 267 27.11 7.72 7.05
CA ARG A 267 28.20 8.32 7.84
C ARG A 267 28.15 9.84 7.69
N PRO A 268 28.84 10.63 8.53
CA PRO A 268 28.83 12.10 8.45
C PRO A 268 29.07 12.67 7.05
N ASP A 269 29.93 12.03 6.26
CA ASP A 269 30.38 12.46 4.93
C ASP A 269 29.93 11.51 3.79
N MET A 270 29.06 10.54 4.08
CA MET A 270 28.60 9.56 3.10
C MET A 270 27.06 9.55 3.01
N PRO A 271 26.48 10.53 2.31
CA PRO A 271 25.05 10.55 2.06
C PRO A 271 24.67 9.57 0.94
N LEU A 272 23.44 9.09 1.00
CA LEU A 272 22.76 8.32 -0.06
C LEU A 272 21.40 8.98 -0.31
N ASN A 273 21.06 9.27 -1.57
CA ASN A 273 19.75 9.86 -1.87
C ASN A 273 18.65 8.81 -2.07
N GLY A 274 17.40 9.27 -2.09
CA GLY A 274 16.23 8.40 -2.22
C GLY A 274 16.18 7.63 -3.54
N ILE A 275 16.58 8.26 -4.65
CA ILE A 275 16.60 7.62 -5.98
C ILE A 275 17.63 6.49 -6.01
N GLU A 276 18.85 6.74 -5.55
CA GLU A 276 19.93 5.75 -5.47
C GLU A 276 19.53 4.57 -4.58
N LEU A 277 18.95 4.85 -3.42
CA LEU A 277 18.45 3.80 -2.52
C LEU A 277 17.33 2.98 -3.19
N ALA A 278 16.36 3.62 -3.83
CA ALA A 278 15.25 2.93 -4.49
C ALA A 278 15.73 1.94 -5.56
N GLN A 279 16.75 2.31 -6.35
CA GLN A 279 17.34 1.41 -7.35
C GLN A 279 17.90 0.12 -6.74
N VAL A 280 18.49 0.21 -5.54
CA VAL A 280 19.04 -0.97 -4.85
C VAL A 280 17.91 -1.79 -4.22
N LEU A 281 16.95 -1.15 -3.54
CA LEU A 281 15.86 -1.85 -2.86
C LEU A 281 14.98 -2.63 -3.84
N THR A 282 14.63 -2.04 -4.98
CA THR A 282 13.78 -2.67 -5.99
C THR A 282 14.44 -3.90 -6.63
N ARG A 283 15.73 -3.81 -7.02
CA ARG A 283 16.43 -4.94 -7.66
C ARG A 283 16.83 -6.07 -6.70
N THR A 284 16.85 -5.79 -5.39
CA THR A 284 17.17 -6.77 -4.35
C THR A 284 15.93 -7.46 -3.76
N GLY A 285 14.74 -7.01 -4.15
CA GLY A 285 13.47 -7.63 -3.77
C GLY A 285 12.94 -7.20 -2.40
N VAL A 286 13.41 -6.07 -1.87
CA VAL A 286 12.85 -5.47 -0.65
C VAL A 286 11.43 -5.00 -0.93
N LYS A 287 10.50 -5.39 -0.05
CA LYS A 287 9.07 -5.08 -0.19
C LYS A 287 8.65 -3.89 0.65
N LEU A 288 9.26 -3.73 1.82
CA LEU A 288 8.98 -2.65 2.75
C LEU A 288 10.27 -1.90 3.10
N ALA A 289 10.26 -0.60 2.87
CA ALA A 289 11.28 0.32 3.37
C ALA A 289 10.70 1.14 4.53
N LEU A 290 11.31 1.03 5.69
CA LEU A 290 10.91 1.69 6.93
C LEU A 290 11.97 2.72 7.32
N PHE A 291 11.58 3.98 7.48
CA PHE A 291 12.46 5.08 7.86
C PHE A 291 12.02 5.67 9.18
N ASN A 292 12.75 5.33 10.24
CA ASN A 292 12.74 6.05 11.51
C ASN A 292 13.74 7.22 11.43
N ALA A 293 13.49 8.09 10.48
CA ALA A 293 14.21 9.34 10.26
C ALA A 293 13.16 10.43 10.08
N CYS A 294 13.45 11.60 10.61
CA CYS A 294 12.57 12.75 10.43
C CYS A 294 12.38 13.06 8.93
N TRP A 295 11.30 13.77 8.57
CA TRP A 295 10.97 14.22 7.20
C TRP A 295 10.80 13.15 6.11
N GLY A 296 10.90 11.85 6.42
CA GLY A 296 10.73 10.79 5.43
C GLY A 296 9.41 10.86 4.64
N ALA A 297 8.39 11.51 5.20
CA ALA A 297 7.09 11.76 4.56
C ALA A 297 6.77 13.23 4.29
N GLN A 298 7.74 14.15 4.43
CA GLN A 298 7.59 15.57 4.09
C GLN A 298 8.27 15.90 2.76
N PRO A 299 7.67 16.75 1.92
CA PRO A 299 8.33 17.20 0.69
C PRO A 299 9.44 18.21 1.04
N ALA A 300 10.47 18.24 0.21
CA ALA A 300 11.42 19.35 0.21
C ALA A 300 10.71 20.65 -0.23
N ALA A 301 11.26 21.80 0.14
CA ALA A 301 10.67 23.09 -0.18
C ALA A 301 11.71 24.12 -0.62
N ILE A 302 11.35 24.95 -1.59
CA ILE A 302 12.10 26.14 -1.99
C ILE A 302 11.17 27.34 -1.88
N ASN A 303 11.59 28.40 -1.19
CA ASN A 303 10.77 29.60 -0.97
C ASN A 303 9.37 29.28 -0.41
N HIS A 304 9.28 28.37 0.55
CA HIS A 304 8.02 27.90 1.18
C HIS A 304 7.06 27.11 0.26
N GLN A 305 7.45 26.80 -0.98
CA GLN A 305 6.68 25.97 -1.91
C GLN A 305 7.25 24.56 -1.95
N ALA A 306 6.38 23.55 -1.88
CA ALA A 306 6.81 22.16 -1.91
C ALA A 306 7.32 21.77 -3.33
N ILE A 307 8.43 21.04 -3.37
CA ILE A 307 8.93 20.44 -4.60
C ILE A 307 8.10 19.18 -4.88
N PRO A 308 7.50 19.03 -6.07
CA PRO A 308 6.77 17.81 -6.43
C PRO A 308 7.63 16.56 -6.26
N ALA A 309 7.02 15.49 -5.76
CA ALA A 309 7.64 14.16 -5.71
C ALA A 309 8.99 14.10 -4.98
N SER A 310 9.18 14.91 -3.95
CA SER A 310 10.48 15.08 -3.29
C SER A 310 10.58 14.46 -1.89
N SER A 311 9.47 14.03 -1.30
CA SER A 311 9.55 13.26 -0.05
C SER A 311 10.19 11.91 -0.31
N LEU A 312 10.97 11.40 0.64
CA LEU A 312 11.63 10.10 0.51
C LEU A 312 10.62 8.99 0.20
N ALA A 313 9.48 8.98 0.89
CA ALA A 313 8.43 8.00 0.67
C ALA A 313 7.80 8.07 -0.73
N GLU A 314 7.56 9.27 -1.26
CA GLU A 314 7.08 9.43 -2.64
C GLU A 314 8.12 8.94 -3.65
N VAL A 315 9.38 9.34 -3.51
CA VAL A 315 10.46 8.94 -4.42
C VAL A 315 10.61 7.43 -4.49
N LEU A 316 10.66 6.74 -3.33
CA LEU A 316 10.81 5.29 -3.31
C LEU A 316 9.60 4.55 -3.92
N ILE A 317 8.36 4.98 -3.61
CA ILE A 317 7.17 4.40 -4.23
C ILE A 317 7.16 4.62 -5.74
N ARG A 318 7.52 5.83 -6.19
CA ARG A 318 7.57 6.20 -7.62
C ARG A 318 8.57 5.33 -8.38
N HIS A 319 9.65 4.90 -7.72
CA HIS A 319 10.66 4.00 -8.29
C HIS A 319 10.37 2.51 -8.06
N GLY A 320 9.15 2.14 -7.67
CA GLY A 320 8.71 0.74 -7.64
C GLY A 320 9.05 -0.03 -6.36
N VAL A 321 9.46 0.66 -5.27
CA VAL A 321 9.46 0.02 -3.94
C VAL A 321 7.99 -0.29 -3.58
N PRO A 322 7.62 -1.50 -3.12
CA PRO A 322 6.20 -1.84 -2.94
C PRO A 322 5.49 -1.10 -1.81
N ALA A 323 6.19 -0.86 -0.70
CA ALA A 323 5.68 -0.15 0.46
C ALA A 323 6.78 0.69 1.11
N VAL A 324 6.44 1.91 1.51
CA VAL A 324 7.36 2.81 2.21
C VAL A 324 6.65 3.42 3.41
N LEU A 325 7.26 3.30 4.58
CA LEU A 325 6.81 3.97 5.79
C LEU A 325 7.87 4.99 6.22
N GLY A 326 7.51 6.27 6.22
CA GLY A 326 8.38 7.35 6.70
C GLY A 326 7.72 8.11 7.84
N MET A 327 8.53 8.72 8.71
CA MET A 327 8.02 9.65 9.70
C MET A 327 7.79 11.03 9.08
N ARG A 328 6.68 11.68 9.42
CA ARG A 328 6.41 13.06 9.00
C ARG A 328 7.32 14.04 9.76
N ASP A 329 7.40 13.89 11.07
CA ASP A 329 8.18 14.76 11.98
C ASP A 329 9.00 13.89 12.95
N GLU A 330 9.75 14.53 13.85
CA GLU A 330 10.50 13.85 14.89
C GLU A 330 9.57 13.08 15.85
N ILE A 331 9.95 11.84 16.14
CA ILE A 331 9.26 10.94 17.08
C ILE A 331 10.20 10.67 18.25
N ALA A 332 9.69 10.69 19.48
CA ALA A 332 10.52 10.40 20.64
C ALA A 332 10.93 8.92 20.65
N ASP A 333 12.17 8.62 21.06
CA ASP A 333 12.75 7.27 21.01
C ASP A 333 11.81 6.20 21.60
N HIS A 334 11.24 6.45 22.78
CA HIS A 334 10.32 5.53 23.45
C HIS A 334 9.01 5.29 22.67
N GLU A 335 8.44 6.32 22.05
CA GLU A 335 7.24 6.20 21.20
C GLU A 335 7.57 5.43 19.93
N SER A 336 8.75 5.68 19.34
CA SER A 336 9.23 4.93 18.17
C SER A 336 9.41 3.45 18.48
N HIS A 337 10.04 3.11 19.61
CA HIS A 337 10.19 1.72 20.05
C HIS A 337 8.84 1.01 20.23
N SER A 338 7.87 1.64 20.90
CA SER A 338 6.52 1.07 21.05
C SER A 338 5.80 0.90 19.71
N PHE A 339 5.96 1.84 18.78
CA PHE A 339 5.42 1.70 17.42
C PHE A 339 6.04 0.50 16.71
N ILE A 340 7.37 0.41 16.69
CA ILE A 340 8.12 -0.64 15.99
C ILE A 340 7.76 -2.02 16.54
N GLN A 341 7.64 -2.14 17.86
CA GLN A 341 7.25 -3.38 18.52
C GLN A 341 5.85 -3.83 18.06
N ALA A 342 4.84 -2.97 18.21
CA ALA A 342 3.46 -3.30 17.82
C ALA A 342 3.33 -3.55 16.31
N PHE A 343 4.03 -2.78 15.50
CA PHE A 343 4.05 -2.91 14.04
C PHE A 343 4.65 -4.25 13.61
N THR A 344 5.81 -4.61 14.17
CA THR A 344 6.52 -5.85 13.82
C THR A 344 5.79 -7.07 14.34
N GLU A 345 5.18 -6.98 15.53
CA GLU A 345 4.32 -8.03 16.06
C GLU A 345 3.14 -8.31 15.12
N ALA A 346 2.47 -7.26 14.63
CA ALA A 346 1.37 -7.40 13.68
C ALA A 346 1.84 -8.01 12.35
N LEU A 347 2.98 -7.57 11.80
CA LEU A 347 3.55 -8.15 10.58
C LEU A 347 3.86 -9.64 10.75
N ARG A 348 4.48 -10.03 11.87
CA ARG A 348 4.78 -11.43 12.19
C ARG A 348 3.53 -12.26 12.43
N SER A 349 2.41 -11.62 12.78
CA SER A 349 1.08 -12.23 12.83
C SER A 349 0.38 -12.30 11.46
N HIS A 350 1.15 -12.21 10.37
CA HIS A 350 0.66 -12.25 8.99
C HIS A 350 -0.32 -11.13 8.63
N LYS A 351 -0.32 -10.02 9.36
CA LYS A 351 -1.14 -8.86 9.01
C LYS A 351 -0.54 -8.11 7.83
N PRO A 352 -1.35 -7.63 6.87
CA PRO A 352 -0.85 -6.76 5.82
C PRO A 352 -0.32 -5.45 6.43
N ILE A 353 0.61 -4.81 5.73
CA ILE A 353 1.35 -3.64 6.23
C ILE A 353 0.42 -2.52 6.68
N ASP A 354 -0.65 -2.23 5.94
CA ASP A 354 -1.63 -1.19 6.30
C ASP A 354 -2.43 -1.52 7.58
N GLU A 355 -2.71 -2.80 7.83
CA GLU A 355 -3.28 -3.23 9.12
C GLU A 355 -2.25 -3.14 10.26
N ALA A 356 -1.00 -3.55 10.01
CA ALA A 356 0.06 -3.45 11.01
C ALA A 356 0.29 -2.00 11.45
N VAL A 357 0.28 -1.04 10.51
CA VAL A 357 0.36 0.39 10.84
C VAL A 357 -0.85 0.84 11.66
N SER A 358 -2.06 0.42 11.29
CA SER A 358 -3.28 0.77 12.05
C SER A 358 -3.21 0.28 13.50
N LEU A 359 -2.76 -0.96 13.71
CA LEU A 359 -2.61 -1.55 15.05
C LEU A 359 -1.54 -0.81 15.87
N ALA A 360 -0.38 -0.52 15.26
CA ALA A 360 0.68 0.22 15.94
C ALA A 360 0.25 1.64 16.32
N ARG A 361 -0.54 2.33 15.49
CA ARG A 361 -1.13 3.63 15.84
C ARG A 361 -2.11 3.53 17.01
N GLN A 362 -2.93 2.48 17.06
CA GLN A 362 -3.85 2.23 18.17
C GLN A 362 -3.11 1.96 19.49
N GLU A 363 -1.99 1.23 19.41
CA GLU A 363 -1.12 0.98 20.58
C GLU A 363 -0.54 2.29 21.12
N LEU A 364 0.06 3.13 20.26
CA LEU A 364 0.56 4.44 20.67
C LEU A 364 -0.51 5.31 21.32
N LEU A 365 -1.71 5.33 20.74
CA LEU A 365 -2.84 6.08 21.28
C LEU A 365 -3.25 5.57 22.67
N THR A 366 -3.15 4.27 22.91
CA THR A 366 -3.48 3.62 24.18
C THR A 366 -2.42 3.91 25.25
N LEU A 367 -1.13 3.78 24.90
CA LEU A 367 -0.01 3.97 25.81
C LEU A 367 0.24 5.45 26.16
N TYR A 368 0.20 6.32 25.16
CA TYR A 368 0.60 7.73 25.29
C TYR A 368 -0.57 8.71 25.33
N LYS A 369 -1.80 8.18 25.29
CA LYS A 369 -3.08 8.90 25.25
C LYS A 369 -3.30 9.66 23.94
N PHE A 370 -4.57 9.89 23.61
CA PHE A 370 -5.01 10.56 22.38
C PHE A 370 -4.40 11.96 22.15
N ASN A 371 -3.93 12.63 23.21
CA ASN A 371 -3.42 13.98 23.15
C ASN A 371 -1.96 14.09 22.65
N GLN A 372 -1.25 12.98 22.49
CA GLN A 372 0.10 12.98 21.91
C GLN A 372 0.05 12.73 20.39
N PRO A 373 0.77 13.53 19.59
CA PRO A 373 0.71 13.44 18.14
C PRO A 373 1.49 12.25 17.54
N ALA A 374 2.21 11.47 18.36
CA ALA A 374 3.10 10.41 17.91
C ALA A 374 2.44 9.40 16.95
N TRP A 375 1.18 9.00 17.21
CA TRP A 375 0.44 8.08 16.35
C TRP A 375 0.15 8.64 14.94
N THR A 376 0.25 9.96 14.78
CA THR A 376 0.03 10.66 13.50
C THR A 376 1.29 10.77 12.65
N LEU A 377 2.48 10.49 13.23
CA LEU A 377 3.78 10.71 12.57
C LEU A 377 4.12 9.64 11.52
N PRO A 378 3.87 8.33 11.75
CA PRO A 378 4.10 7.30 10.75
C PRO A 378 3.18 7.51 9.55
N VAL A 379 3.74 7.67 8.35
CA VAL A 379 2.99 7.81 7.10
C VAL A 379 3.33 6.65 6.19
N LEU A 380 2.31 5.86 5.83
CA LEU A 380 2.44 4.71 4.96
C LEU A 380 2.06 5.07 3.53
N TYR A 381 2.98 4.85 2.59
CA TYR A 381 2.69 4.79 1.17
C TYR A 381 2.70 3.34 0.69
N LEU A 382 1.67 2.93 -0.05
CA LEU A 382 1.59 1.64 -0.73
C LEU A 382 1.50 1.84 -2.23
N HIS A 383 2.26 1.03 -2.98
CA HIS A 383 2.13 0.95 -4.43
C HIS A 383 0.69 0.54 -4.81
N PRO A 384 0.08 1.15 -5.84
CA PRO A 384 -1.30 0.90 -6.24
C PRO A 384 -1.62 -0.57 -6.55
N ASP A 385 -0.63 -1.33 -7.01
CA ASP A 385 -0.75 -2.76 -7.33
C ASP A 385 -0.25 -3.71 -6.22
N PHE A 386 0.30 -3.19 -5.12
CA PHE A 386 0.75 -4.05 -4.02
C PHE A 386 -0.40 -4.30 -3.03
N ASN A 387 -0.60 -5.53 -2.57
CA ASN A 387 -1.65 -5.87 -1.61
C ASN A 387 -1.23 -5.72 -0.14
N GLY A 388 0.00 -5.27 0.13
CA GLY A 388 0.51 -5.06 1.48
C GLY A 388 0.92 -6.35 2.21
N GLU A 389 0.88 -7.51 1.55
CA GLU A 389 1.30 -8.77 2.16
C GLU A 389 2.82 -8.92 2.06
N LEU A 390 3.47 -9.00 3.22
CA LEU A 390 4.92 -9.14 3.32
C LEU A 390 5.34 -10.61 3.36
N ILE A 391 4.61 -11.40 4.15
CA ILE A 391 4.82 -12.83 4.40
C ILE A 391 3.52 -13.60 4.15
N LYS A 392 3.59 -14.81 3.58
CA LYS A 392 2.43 -15.69 3.43
C LYS A 392 2.24 -16.58 4.66
N ASN A 393 1.00 -16.86 5.02
CA ASN A 393 0.66 -17.83 6.06
C ASN A 393 0.68 -19.25 5.46
N LEU A 394 1.35 -20.22 6.12
CA LEU A 394 1.39 -21.61 5.64
C LEU A 394 0.01 -22.28 5.62
N ASP A 395 -0.94 -21.82 6.44
CA ASP A 395 -2.31 -22.36 6.46
C ASP A 395 -3.12 -22.00 5.20
N GLU A 396 -2.80 -20.89 4.52
CA GLU A 396 -3.32 -20.57 3.19
C GLU A 396 -2.60 -21.40 2.10
N GLY A 397 -1.38 -21.86 2.39
CA GLY A 397 -0.56 -22.74 1.56
C GLY A 397 -0.98 -24.21 1.54
N ILE A 398 -1.92 -24.65 2.39
CA ILE A 398 -2.54 -25.99 2.25
C ILE A 398 -3.46 -26.02 1.00
N THR A 399 -3.85 -24.86 0.47
CA THR A 399 -4.54 -24.71 -0.83
C THR A 399 -3.67 -24.12 -1.95
N GLU A 400 -2.51 -23.53 -1.65
CA GLU A 400 -1.52 -23.07 -2.63
C GLU A 400 -0.19 -23.81 -2.45
N LEU A 401 0.06 -24.84 -3.27
CA LEU A 401 1.33 -25.56 -3.25
C LEU A 401 2.50 -24.63 -3.66
N PRO A 402 3.66 -24.71 -2.97
CA PRO A 402 4.81 -23.85 -3.22
C PRO A 402 5.45 -24.10 -4.59
N ASP A 403 5.86 -23.02 -5.27
CA ASP A 403 6.57 -22.98 -6.57
C ASP A 403 7.98 -23.63 -6.58
N THR A 404 8.28 -24.50 -5.62
CA THR A 404 9.53 -25.26 -5.56
C THR A 404 9.27 -26.69 -5.10
N ALA A 405 8.59 -27.47 -5.94
CA ALA A 405 8.68 -28.92 -5.86
C ALA A 405 9.89 -29.38 -6.69
N ILE A 406 10.93 -29.81 -5.98
CA ILE A 406 11.86 -30.84 -6.46
C ILE A 406 10.99 -31.99 -6.99
N PRO A 407 11.34 -32.62 -8.14
CA PRO A 407 10.53 -33.69 -8.71
C PRO A 407 10.68 -34.95 -7.87
N ASP A 408 9.89 -35.07 -6.80
CA ASP A 408 9.77 -36.30 -6.02
C ASP A 408 8.47 -37.00 -6.38
N ILE A 409 8.63 -37.96 -7.29
CA ILE A 409 8.04 -39.31 -7.27
C ILE A 409 6.61 -39.40 -6.69
N GLY A 410 5.61 -39.44 -7.59
CA GLY A 410 4.38 -40.22 -7.32
C GLY A 410 3.01 -39.57 -7.47
N SER A 411 2.86 -38.38 -8.07
CA SER A 411 1.53 -37.85 -8.43
C SER A 411 1.36 -37.67 -9.95
N PRO A 412 0.22 -38.02 -10.55
CA PRO A 412 0.07 -38.07 -12.00
C PRO A 412 0.19 -36.67 -12.63
N LEU A 413 0.90 -36.63 -13.76
CA LEU A 413 1.16 -35.47 -14.62
C LEU A 413 -0.14 -34.71 -14.98
N PRO A 414 -0.06 -33.40 -15.32
CA PRO A 414 -1.24 -32.59 -15.65
C PRO A 414 -2.00 -33.18 -16.83
N THR A 415 -3.27 -33.52 -16.61
CA THR A 415 -4.14 -34.16 -17.59
C THR A 415 -5.00 -33.17 -18.39
N ALA A 416 -4.88 -31.85 -18.18
CA ALA A 416 -5.69 -30.88 -18.93
C ALA A 416 -4.90 -30.16 -20.03
N SER A 417 -5.50 -30.02 -21.20
CA SER A 417 -4.96 -29.29 -22.33
C SER A 417 -6.00 -28.41 -23.00
N LEU A 418 -5.53 -27.36 -23.67
CA LEU A 418 -6.35 -26.52 -24.54
C LEU A 418 -5.87 -26.72 -25.97
N ARG A 419 -6.76 -27.20 -26.84
CA ARG A 419 -6.47 -27.50 -28.24
C ARG A 419 -7.15 -26.49 -29.16
N SER A 420 -6.41 -25.94 -30.10
CA SER A 420 -7.02 -25.21 -31.21
C SER A 420 -7.62 -26.20 -32.24
N LEU A 421 -8.85 -25.94 -32.69
CA LEU A 421 -9.54 -26.76 -33.70
C LEU A 421 -9.28 -26.30 -35.14
N THR A 422 -8.31 -25.43 -35.39
CA THR A 422 -7.95 -25.06 -36.76
C THR A 422 -7.17 -26.19 -37.46
N PRO A 423 -7.12 -26.23 -38.81
CA PRO A 423 -6.39 -27.28 -39.55
C PRO A 423 -4.88 -27.38 -39.23
N LYS A 424 -4.29 -26.36 -38.59
CA LYS A 424 -2.92 -26.34 -38.07
C LYS A 424 -2.87 -26.08 -36.55
N GLY A 425 -3.98 -26.33 -35.86
CA GLY A 425 -4.15 -26.04 -34.44
C GLY A 425 -3.12 -26.78 -33.60
N LYS A 426 -2.52 -26.07 -32.64
CA LYS A 426 -1.62 -26.68 -31.66
C LYS A 426 -2.43 -27.08 -30.42
N THR A 427 -1.84 -27.96 -29.62
CA THR A 427 -2.34 -28.29 -28.28
C THR A 427 -1.37 -27.72 -27.26
N TRP A 428 -1.91 -27.03 -26.26
CA TRP A 428 -1.15 -26.47 -25.16
C TRP A 428 -1.51 -27.23 -23.90
N LEU A 429 -0.51 -27.86 -23.28
CA LEU A 429 -0.67 -28.46 -21.97
C LEU A 429 -0.80 -27.35 -20.93
N LEU A 430 -1.81 -27.42 -20.07
CA LEU A 430 -2.01 -26.39 -19.05
C LEU A 430 -0.94 -26.53 -17.96
N ARG A 431 -0.40 -25.40 -17.53
CA ARG A 431 0.59 -25.36 -16.45
C ARG A 431 -0.07 -25.71 -15.12
N TYR A 432 0.76 -26.15 -14.18
CA TYR A 432 0.37 -26.22 -12.77
C TYR A 432 0.03 -24.81 -12.26
N GLY A 433 -1.15 -24.62 -11.68
CA GLY A 433 -1.63 -23.32 -11.21
C GLY A 433 -2.53 -22.62 -12.23
N VAL A 434 -2.08 -21.46 -12.76
CA VAL A 434 -2.85 -20.59 -13.66
C VAL A 434 -2.20 -20.56 -15.05
N THR A 435 -2.97 -20.85 -16.09
CA THR A 435 -2.56 -20.66 -17.50
C THR A 435 -3.18 -19.38 -18.04
N ARG A 436 -2.34 -18.41 -18.43
CA ARG A 436 -2.77 -17.11 -18.94
C ARG A 436 -2.94 -17.15 -20.46
N ILE A 437 -4.03 -16.55 -20.94
CA ILE A 437 -4.38 -16.47 -22.36
C ILE A 437 -4.46 -15.00 -22.74
N GLY A 438 -3.79 -14.60 -23.82
CA GLY A 438 -3.84 -13.22 -24.29
C GLY A 438 -3.05 -12.99 -25.57
N ARG A 439 -3.04 -11.73 -26.04
CA ARG A 439 -2.44 -11.37 -27.34
C ARG A 439 -0.93 -11.15 -27.27
N THR A 440 -0.39 -10.85 -26.11
CA THR A 440 1.02 -10.47 -25.93
C THR A 440 1.86 -11.64 -25.39
N LYS A 441 3.18 -11.57 -25.56
CA LYS A 441 4.12 -12.69 -25.29
C LYS A 441 4.31 -13.03 -23.80
N ASP A 442 3.77 -12.21 -22.91
CA ASP A 442 3.71 -12.41 -21.47
C ASP A 442 2.63 -13.42 -21.03
N ASN A 443 1.81 -13.91 -21.95
CA ASN A 443 0.82 -14.97 -21.71
C ASN A 443 1.39 -16.36 -22.05
N ASP A 444 0.89 -17.39 -21.37
CA ASP A 444 1.26 -18.79 -21.66
C ASP A 444 0.72 -19.26 -23.01
N ILE A 445 -0.52 -18.88 -23.33
CA ILE A 445 -1.15 -19.12 -24.63
C ILE A 445 -1.31 -17.77 -25.32
N VAL A 446 -0.51 -17.58 -26.38
CA VAL A 446 -0.51 -16.34 -27.15
C VAL A 446 -1.41 -16.49 -28.38
N ILE A 447 -2.52 -15.75 -28.39
CA ILE A 447 -3.43 -15.67 -29.53
C ILE A 447 -3.23 -14.32 -30.19
N ALA A 448 -2.42 -14.28 -31.26
CA ALA A 448 -2.02 -13.05 -31.94
C ALA A 448 -3.12 -12.42 -32.82
N GLU A 449 -4.39 -12.52 -32.42
CA GLU A 449 -5.52 -11.90 -33.09
C GLU A 449 -5.82 -10.52 -32.48
N PRO A 450 -6.03 -9.46 -33.29
CA PRO A 450 -6.31 -8.11 -32.77
C PRO A 450 -7.54 -8.02 -31.86
N SER A 451 -8.53 -8.88 -32.05
CA SER A 451 -9.74 -8.97 -31.20
C SER A 451 -9.45 -9.52 -29.80
N VAL A 452 -8.29 -10.12 -29.56
CA VAL A 452 -7.89 -10.64 -28.26
C VAL A 452 -7.19 -9.53 -27.45
N SER A 453 -7.73 -9.20 -26.27
CA SER A 453 -7.07 -8.35 -25.27
C SER A 453 -5.64 -8.80 -24.92
N LYS A 454 -4.79 -7.86 -24.48
CA LYS A 454 -3.39 -8.15 -24.09
C LYS A 454 -3.32 -9.27 -23.03
N ARG A 455 -4.15 -9.18 -22.00
CA ARG A 455 -4.51 -10.26 -21.07
C ARG A 455 -6.01 -10.51 -21.25
N HIS A 456 -6.39 -11.72 -21.65
CA HIS A 456 -7.74 -12.00 -22.12
C HIS A 456 -8.53 -12.89 -21.18
N ALA A 457 -7.96 -14.02 -20.77
CA ALA A 457 -8.61 -14.98 -19.90
C ALA A 457 -7.56 -15.78 -19.14
N GLU A 458 -7.97 -16.42 -18.06
CA GLU A 458 -7.13 -17.32 -17.28
C GLU A 458 -7.87 -18.63 -17.05
N ILE A 459 -7.14 -19.75 -17.18
CA ILE A 459 -7.62 -21.07 -16.79
C ILE A 459 -6.84 -21.51 -15.57
N PHE A 460 -7.55 -21.87 -14.50
CA PHE A 460 -6.94 -22.37 -13.27
C PHE A 460 -7.72 -23.56 -12.71
N CYS A 461 -7.12 -24.24 -11.76
CA CYS A 461 -7.64 -25.48 -11.21
C CYS A 461 -7.86 -25.35 -9.70
N ARG A 462 -8.99 -25.87 -9.19
CA ARG A 462 -9.25 -26.05 -7.75
C ARG A 462 -9.44 -27.53 -7.44
N ASN A 463 -8.77 -28.00 -6.40
CA ASN A 463 -8.97 -29.35 -5.88
C ASN A 463 -9.94 -29.27 -4.69
N THR A 464 -11.03 -30.03 -4.73
CA THR A 464 -11.99 -30.16 -3.63
C THR A 464 -11.95 -31.59 -3.10
N LEU A 465 -11.76 -31.76 -1.79
CA LEU A 465 -11.87 -33.07 -1.15
C LEU A 465 -13.35 -33.38 -0.93
N THR A 466 -13.85 -34.47 -1.49
CA THR A 466 -15.23 -34.94 -1.25
C THR A 466 -15.18 -36.44 -0.99
N ASP A 467 -15.67 -36.89 0.18
CA ASP A 467 -15.73 -38.30 0.60
C ASP A 467 -14.43 -39.09 0.33
N ALA A 468 -13.29 -38.56 0.78
CA ALA A 468 -11.94 -39.13 0.60
C ALA A 468 -11.43 -39.24 -0.85
N THR A 469 -12.12 -38.64 -1.83
CA THR A 469 -11.66 -38.51 -3.21
C THR A 469 -11.30 -37.06 -3.54
N LEU A 470 -10.15 -36.87 -4.20
CA LEU A 470 -9.70 -35.55 -4.67
C LEU A 470 -10.39 -35.26 -6.01
N VAL A 471 -11.40 -34.38 -6.01
CA VAL A 471 -12.08 -33.96 -7.23
C VAL A 471 -11.40 -32.69 -7.76
N ARG A 472 -10.91 -32.76 -9.00
CA ARG A 472 -10.23 -31.66 -9.68
C ARG A 472 -11.19 -30.93 -10.62
N THR A 473 -11.42 -29.64 -10.39
CA THR A 473 -12.30 -28.82 -11.25
C THR A 473 -11.51 -27.66 -11.85
N TYR A 474 -11.58 -27.50 -13.17
CA TYR A 474 -10.96 -26.40 -13.89
C TYR A 474 -11.97 -25.27 -14.08
N TYR A 475 -11.50 -24.03 -14.00
CA TYR A 475 -12.31 -22.84 -14.15
C TYR A 475 -11.66 -21.91 -15.17
N LEU A 476 -12.50 -21.23 -15.95
CA LEU A 476 -12.10 -20.16 -16.84
C LEU A 476 -12.66 -18.83 -16.34
N GLN A 477 -11.80 -17.83 -16.23
CA GLN A 477 -12.16 -16.46 -15.86
C GLN A 477 -11.86 -15.50 -17.01
N ASP A 478 -12.86 -14.70 -17.39
CA ASP A 478 -12.72 -13.68 -18.43
C ASP A 478 -12.15 -12.37 -17.85
N PHE A 479 -11.06 -11.88 -18.47
CA PHE A 479 -10.42 -10.60 -18.18
C PHE A 479 -10.43 -9.66 -19.39
N SER A 480 -11.15 -10.01 -20.44
CA SER A 480 -11.13 -9.27 -21.69
C SER A 480 -11.78 -7.89 -21.52
N THR A 481 -11.30 -6.92 -22.31
CA THR A 481 -11.69 -5.51 -22.18
C THR A 481 -13.20 -5.30 -22.37
N TYR A 482 -13.82 -6.11 -23.23
CA TYR A 482 -15.23 -6.03 -23.62
C TYR A 482 -16.03 -7.31 -23.34
N GLY A 483 -15.52 -8.24 -22.53
CA GLY A 483 -16.21 -9.50 -22.22
C GLY A 483 -16.22 -10.51 -23.38
N THR A 484 -15.24 -10.47 -24.27
CA THR A 484 -15.19 -11.19 -25.54
C THR A 484 -14.78 -12.67 -25.45
N THR A 485 -14.94 -13.30 -24.29
CA THR A 485 -14.76 -14.76 -24.16
C THR A 485 -16.09 -15.47 -24.31
N TRP A 486 -16.11 -16.58 -25.03
CA TRP A 486 -17.34 -17.33 -25.32
C TRP A 486 -17.15 -18.81 -25.07
N PHE A 487 -18.22 -19.49 -24.67
CA PHE A 487 -18.28 -20.95 -24.62
C PHE A 487 -19.48 -21.48 -25.40
N LEU A 488 -19.39 -22.71 -25.88
CA LEU A 488 -20.50 -23.39 -26.56
C LEU A 488 -21.40 -24.07 -25.52
N GLY A 489 -22.57 -23.49 -25.26
CA GLY A 489 -23.62 -24.05 -24.41
C GLY A 489 -24.72 -24.77 -25.20
N PRO A 490 -25.74 -25.32 -24.53
CA PRO A 490 -26.85 -26.05 -25.17
C PRO A 490 -27.68 -25.17 -26.14
N ASN A 491 -27.69 -23.86 -25.93
CA ASN A 491 -28.41 -22.88 -26.75
C ASN A 491 -27.49 -22.16 -27.76
N GLY A 492 -26.29 -22.69 -28.02
CA GLY A 492 -25.28 -22.08 -28.89
C GLY A 492 -24.19 -21.32 -28.13
N TRP A 493 -23.49 -20.42 -28.83
CA TRP A 493 -22.39 -19.64 -28.24
C TRP A 493 -22.90 -18.62 -27.21
N GLN A 494 -22.42 -18.73 -25.98
CA GLN A 494 -22.75 -17.85 -24.87
C GLN A 494 -21.50 -17.10 -24.41
N GLN A 495 -21.69 -15.83 -24.06
CA GLN A 495 -20.62 -14.93 -23.65
C GLN A 495 -20.33 -15.08 -22.15
N ILE A 496 -19.06 -15.09 -21.77
CA ILE A 496 -18.60 -15.08 -20.38
C ILE A 496 -18.28 -13.63 -20.02
N LEU A 497 -19.11 -13.01 -19.20
CA LEU A 497 -19.01 -11.59 -18.86
C LEU A 497 -18.29 -11.38 -17.52
N ARG A 498 -16.96 -11.49 -17.50
CA ARG A 498 -16.14 -11.37 -16.27
C ARG A 498 -16.57 -12.31 -15.13
N GLU A 499 -17.23 -13.40 -15.47
CA GLU A 499 -17.62 -14.46 -14.55
C GLU A 499 -16.61 -15.60 -14.59
N GLU A 500 -16.63 -16.41 -13.53
CA GLU A 500 -15.88 -17.65 -13.44
C GLU A 500 -16.79 -18.80 -13.90
N VAL A 501 -16.37 -19.55 -14.93
CA VAL A 501 -17.15 -20.66 -15.49
C VAL A 501 -16.39 -21.97 -15.31
N PRO A 502 -17.02 -23.01 -14.71
CA PRO A 502 -16.40 -24.32 -14.60
C PRO A 502 -16.28 -24.96 -15.99
N LEU A 503 -15.07 -25.44 -16.30
CA LEU A 503 -14.75 -26.12 -17.54
C LEU A 503 -14.98 -27.63 -17.43
N LYS A 504 -15.52 -28.22 -18.49
CA LYS A 504 -15.68 -29.68 -18.66
C LYS A 504 -14.90 -30.14 -19.87
N SER A 505 -14.36 -31.36 -19.85
CA SER A 505 -13.71 -31.95 -21.02
C SER A 505 -14.65 -31.93 -22.23
N GLY A 506 -14.15 -31.51 -23.40
CA GLY A 506 -14.91 -31.30 -24.64
C GLY A 506 -15.58 -29.92 -24.77
N MET A 507 -15.45 -29.04 -23.79
CA MET A 507 -16.05 -27.70 -23.85
C MET A 507 -15.32 -26.83 -24.88
N GLN A 508 -16.08 -26.25 -25.81
CA GLN A 508 -15.53 -25.38 -26.84
C GLN A 508 -15.56 -23.91 -26.41
N LEU A 509 -14.47 -23.21 -26.68
CA LEU A 509 -14.20 -21.84 -26.25
C LEU A 509 -13.79 -20.97 -27.44
N LYS A 510 -14.06 -19.65 -27.36
CA LYS A 510 -13.55 -18.64 -28.28
C LYS A 510 -13.07 -17.42 -27.51
N PHE A 511 -12.00 -16.80 -28.02
CA PHE A 511 -11.40 -15.62 -27.42
C PHE A 511 -11.40 -14.47 -28.44
N GLY A 512 -11.89 -13.30 -28.05
CA GLY A 512 -11.88 -12.08 -28.85
C GLY A 512 -13.07 -11.90 -29.80
N SER A 513 -13.39 -12.88 -30.63
CA SER A 513 -14.50 -12.78 -31.59
C SER A 513 -15.37 -14.04 -31.58
N ALA A 514 -16.69 -13.86 -31.65
CA ALA A 514 -17.62 -14.99 -31.85
C ALA A 514 -17.41 -15.73 -33.18
N ARG A 515 -16.73 -15.08 -34.15
CA ARG A 515 -16.30 -15.69 -35.43
C ARG A 515 -14.82 -16.11 -35.43
N GLY A 516 -14.13 -15.94 -34.31
CA GLY A 516 -12.72 -16.28 -34.16
C GLY A 516 -12.46 -17.78 -34.07
N GLU A 517 -11.19 -18.11 -33.92
CA GLU A 517 -10.70 -19.48 -33.74
C GLU A 517 -11.44 -20.21 -32.60
N THR A 518 -11.84 -21.45 -32.86
CA THR A 518 -12.50 -22.32 -31.87
C THR A 518 -11.45 -23.18 -31.18
N TRP A 519 -11.53 -23.20 -29.86
CA TRP A 519 -10.66 -23.93 -28.96
C TRP A 519 -11.46 -24.99 -28.23
N GLU A 520 -10.83 -26.07 -27.82
CA GLU A 520 -11.45 -27.14 -27.07
C GLU A 520 -10.62 -27.43 -25.82
N PHE A 521 -11.29 -27.43 -24.67
CA PHE A 521 -10.69 -27.81 -23.40
C PHE A 521 -10.85 -29.31 -23.18
N ILE A 522 -9.76 -29.99 -22.89
CA ILE A 522 -9.71 -31.45 -22.78
C ILE A 522 -9.09 -31.80 -21.44
N ILE A 523 -9.74 -32.70 -20.71
CA ILE A 523 -9.16 -33.43 -19.57
C ILE A 523 -8.94 -34.87 -20.05
N GLU A 524 -7.70 -35.31 -20.04
CA GLU A 524 -7.27 -36.69 -20.26
C GLU A 524 -7.61 -37.48 -18.97
N ASP A 525 -8.43 -38.52 -19.09
CA ASP A 525 -8.66 -39.41 -17.96
C ASP A 525 -7.40 -40.26 -17.73
N SER A 526 -6.93 -40.32 -16.48
CA SER A 526 -5.80 -41.18 -16.08
C SER A 526 -6.21 -42.64 -15.95
#